data_AF-A0A259C8L1-F1
#
_entry.id   AF-A0A259C8L1-F1
#
_cell.length_a   1.000
_cell.length_b   1.000
_cell.length_c   1.000
_cell.angle_alpha   90.00
_cell.angle_beta   90.00
_cell.angle_gamma   90.00
#
_symmetry.space_group_name_H-M   'P 1'
#
loop_
_entity.id
_entity.type
_entity.pdbx_description
1 polymer ?
#
loop_
_entity_poly.entity_id
_entity_poly.type
_entity_poly.pdbx_seq_one_letter_code
_entity_poly.pdbx_strand_id
1 'polypeptide(L)'
;SAENIAKCKKGVRIVNCARGGLIDETALKAALDSGQVAGAALDVFETEPAKDSPLFGTPNFICTPHLGASTNEAQVNVALQVAEQMADFLVSGGVTNALNMPSLSAEEAPKLKPYMALAEKLGKLVGQLAHDNLTKIAIEVEGAAAQLNQKPITAAVLAGLMSQYSDTVNMVNAPFLAKERGLDVREVRHDREGEYRTLVRVTVSTSQGERSVAGTLFGNGQPRLVEIFGIGIEADLDGDMLYIVNSDAPGFIGRIGTLLGENSINIGTFHLGRREAGGEAVLLLSLDNPVPQDVLKQACDLQGVRTVKALKFV
;
A
#
# COMPACT_ATOMS: atom_id res chain seq x y z
N SER A 1 34.20 10.24 19.09
CA SER A 1 34.95 9.37 20.01
C SER A 1 36.27 10.02 20.41
N ALA A 2 36.82 9.64 21.57
CA ALA A 2 38.11 10.12 22.06
C ALA A 2 39.26 9.91 21.05
N GLU A 3 39.33 8.74 20.41
CA GLU A 3 40.36 8.42 19.41
C GLU A 3 40.37 9.39 18.23
N ASN A 4 39.20 9.85 17.77
CA ASN A 4 39.11 10.78 16.65
C ASN A 4 39.50 12.20 17.08
N ILE A 5 39.13 12.62 18.30
CA ILE A 5 39.52 13.93 18.85
C ILE A 5 41.04 14.01 19.04
N ALA A 6 41.68 12.91 19.45
CA ALA A 6 43.13 12.83 19.61
C ALA A 6 43.90 12.99 18.28
N LYS A 7 43.29 12.62 17.15
CA LYS A 7 43.88 12.80 15.80
C LYS A 7 43.77 14.24 15.29
N CYS A 8 42.95 15.08 15.91
CA CYS A 8 42.84 16.47 15.52
C CYS A 8 44.13 17.25 15.85
N LYS A 9 44.33 18.38 15.14
CA LYS A 9 45.41 19.30 15.49
C LYS A 9 45.18 19.84 16.91
N LYS A 10 46.26 19.93 17.70
CA LYS A 10 46.20 20.55 19.03
C LYS A 10 45.70 21.99 18.91
N GLY A 11 44.73 22.36 19.75
CA GLY A 11 44.08 23.66 19.72
C GLY A 11 42.96 23.79 18.68
N VAL A 12 42.45 22.69 18.13
CA VAL A 12 41.27 22.69 17.25
C VAL A 12 40.05 23.27 17.95
N ARG A 13 39.13 23.87 17.18
CA ARG A 13 37.79 24.25 17.66
C ARG A 13 36.75 23.38 17.00
N ILE A 14 35.80 22.88 17.79
CA ILE A 14 34.80 21.91 17.34
C ILE A 14 33.41 22.50 17.47
N VAL A 15 32.60 22.42 16.41
CA VAL A 15 31.22 22.89 16.40
C VAL A 15 30.31 21.74 15.97
N ASN A 16 29.22 21.51 16.70
CA ASN A 16 28.16 20.59 16.26
C ASN A 16 26.79 21.19 16.54
N CYS A 17 26.13 21.55 15.43
CA CYS A 17 24.73 21.97 15.38
C CYS A 17 23.92 21.03 14.48
N ALA A 18 24.34 19.76 14.36
CA ALA A 18 23.76 18.79 13.44
C ALA A 18 22.89 17.75 14.16
N ARG A 19 23.52 16.83 14.91
CA ARG A 19 22.81 15.81 15.70
C ARG A 19 23.54 15.52 17.01
N GLY A 20 22.76 15.25 18.06
CA GLY A 20 23.25 14.67 19.30
C GLY A 20 24.01 13.37 19.07
N GLY A 21 25.00 13.09 19.92
CA GLY A 21 25.78 11.84 19.86
C GLY A 21 26.82 11.74 18.74
N LEU A 22 26.92 12.71 17.81
CA LEU A 22 28.02 12.74 16.82
C LEU A 22 29.39 12.94 17.48
N ILE A 23 29.41 13.64 18.61
CA ILE A 23 30.58 13.86 19.43
C ILE A 23 30.32 13.21 20.78
N ASP A 24 31.31 12.46 21.26
CA ASP A 24 31.33 11.92 22.61
C ASP A 24 31.58 13.08 23.58
N GLU A 25 30.54 13.46 24.33
CA GLU A 25 30.56 14.64 25.21
C GLU A 25 31.59 14.51 26.35
N THR A 26 31.79 13.29 26.86
CA THR A 26 32.77 13.02 27.91
C THR A 26 34.19 13.15 27.37
N ALA A 27 34.45 12.60 26.18
CA ALA A 27 35.74 12.76 25.52
C ALA A 27 36.02 14.21 25.14
N LEU A 28 35.00 14.96 24.72
CA LEU A 28 35.13 16.38 24.42
C LEU A 28 35.50 17.19 25.67
N LYS A 29 34.87 16.88 26.82
CA LYS A 29 35.20 17.52 28.10
C LYS A 29 36.67 17.30 28.46
N ALA A 30 37.14 16.06 28.40
CA ALA A 30 38.54 15.73 28.67
C ALA A 30 39.52 16.42 27.68
N ALA A 31 39.11 16.56 26.42
CA ALA A 31 39.93 17.23 25.40
C ALA A 31 39.99 18.76 25.58
N LEU A 32 38.92 19.38 26.08
CA LEU A 32 38.90 20.79 26.49
C LEU A 32 39.79 21.01 27.72
N ASP A 33 39.66 20.16 28.74
CA ASP A 33 40.44 20.26 29.98
C ASP A 33 41.95 20.08 29.73
N SER A 34 42.32 19.16 28.82
CA SER A 34 43.73 18.93 28.44
C SER A 34 44.30 19.97 27.46
N GLY A 35 43.45 20.86 26.93
CA GLY A 35 43.84 21.83 25.90
C GLY A 35 44.14 21.24 24.52
N GLN A 36 43.78 19.97 24.29
CA GLN A 36 43.78 19.36 22.96
C GLN A 36 42.77 20.08 22.05
N VAL A 37 41.61 20.44 22.60
CA VAL A 37 40.59 21.28 21.97
C VAL A 37 40.64 22.66 22.63
N ALA A 38 40.80 23.73 21.83
CA ALA A 38 40.88 25.09 22.35
C ALA A 38 39.50 25.69 22.68
N GLY A 39 38.43 25.12 22.14
CA GLY A 39 37.06 25.51 22.44
C GLY A 39 36.06 24.68 21.64
N ALA A 40 34.82 24.63 22.12
CA ALA A 40 33.76 23.93 21.42
C ALA A 40 32.42 24.64 21.55
N ALA A 41 31.57 24.47 20.53
CA ALA A 41 30.19 24.95 20.54
C ALA A 41 29.22 23.83 20.16
N LEU A 42 28.26 23.52 21.04
CA LEU A 42 27.22 22.52 20.78
C LEU A 42 25.83 23.14 20.86
N ASP A 43 25.01 22.92 19.84
CA ASP A 43 23.59 23.24 19.87
C ASP A 43 22.72 22.00 20.20
N VAL A 44 23.29 20.80 20.06
CA VAL A 44 22.59 19.52 20.18
C VAL A 44 23.35 18.58 21.10
N PHE A 45 22.62 17.75 21.85
CA PHE A 45 23.16 16.85 22.88
C PHE A 45 22.68 15.42 22.67
N GLU A 46 23.43 14.44 23.16
CA GLU A 46 23.04 13.03 23.04
C GLU A 46 21.70 12.74 23.72
N THR A 47 21.46 13.35 24.88
CA THR A 47 20.17 13.29 25.58
C THR A 47 19.60 14.68 25.74
N GLU A 48 18.37 14.88 25.25
CA GLU A 48 17.63 16.13 25.35
C GLU A 48 16.29 15.92 26.08
N PRO A 49 15.87 16.84 26.98
CA PRO A 49 16.52 18.11 27.36
C PRO A 49 17.83 17.91 28.13
N ALA A 50 18.90 18.56 27.69
CA ALA A 50 20.22 18.45 28.31
C ALA A 50 20.26 19.29 29.59
N LYS A 51 19.96 18.67 30.74
CA LYS A 51 19.97 19.34 32.05
C LYS A 51 21.28 19.15 32.82
N ASP A 52 21.96 18.03 32.59
CA ASP A 52 23.10 17.58 33.40
C ASP A 52 24.32 17.23 32.53
N SER A 53 24.53 17.93 31.39
CA SER A 53 25.66 17.64 30.51
C SER A 53 27.00 17.90 31.22
N PRO A 54 27.99 17.00 31.11
CA PRO A 54 29.32 17.18 31.73
C PRO A 54 30.09 18.38 31.15
N LEU A 55 29.63 18.93 30.03
CA LEU A 55 30.23 20.09 29.37
C LEU A 55 29.78 21.42 29.98
N PHE A 56 28.68 21.45 30.75
CA PHE A 56 28.19 22.68 31.37
C PHE A 56 29.19 23.26 32.38
N GLY A 57 29.42 24.57 32.29
CA GLY A 57 30.41 25.27 33.11
C GLY A 57 31.87 25.10 32.66
N THR A 58 32.13 24.33 31.58
CA THR A 58 33.49 24.17 31.05
C THR A 58 33.99 25.47 30.43
N PRO A 59 35.20 25.96 30.76
CA PRO A 59 35.79 27.11 30.08
C PRO A 59 35.93 26.86 28.57
N ASN A 60 35.73 27.91 27.75
CA ASN A 60 35.78 27.85 26.28
C ASN A 60 34.75 26.90 25.63
N PHE A 61 33.69 26.55 26.35
CA PHE A 61 32.53 25.86 25.82
C PHE A 61 31.34 26.80 25.68
N ILE A 62 30.70 26.79 24.51
CA ILE A 62 29.47 27.52 24.23
C ILE A 62 28.37 26.48 23.98
N CYS A 63 27.18 26.71 24.51
CA CYS A 63 26.04 25.90 24.14
C CYS A 63 24.77 26.72 23.96
N THR A 64 23.91 26.22 23.10
CA THR A 64 22.55 26.70 22.89
C THR A 64 21.58 25.51 22.97
N PRO A 65 20.34 25.71 23.45
CA PRO A 65 19.38 24.62 23.66
C PRO A 65 18.64 24.28 22.36
N HIS A 66 19.31 23.67 21.39
CA HIS A 66 18.74 23.21 20.12
C HIS A 66 18.00 24.33 19.35
N LEU A 67 18.70 25.45 19.16
CA LEU A 67 18.18 26.65 18.54
C LEU A 67 18.39 26.72 17.02
N GLY A 68 19.02 25.72 16.39
CA GLY A 68 19.38 25.74 14.97
C GLY A 68 18.23 26.05 14.00
N ALA A 69 17.00 25.63 14.33
CA ALA A 69 15.78 25.95 13.57
C ALA A 69 14.82 26.91 14.30
N SER A 70 15.23 27.47 15.44
CA SER A 70 14.42 28.37 16.26
C SER A 70 14.53 29.83 15.78
N THR A 71 14.24 30.04 14.49
CA THR A 71 14.18 31.37 13.86
C THR A 71 12.81 31.63 13.26
N ASN A 72 12.40 32.91 13.18
CA ASN A 72 11.10 33.27 12.62
C ASN A 72 10.99 32.82 11.16
N GLU A 73 12.05 32.99 10.38
CA GLU A 73 12.12 32.64 8.96
C GLU A 73 11.99 31.13 8.77
N ALA A 74 12.68 30.32 9.57
CA ALA A 74 12.58 28.86 9.49
C ALA A 74 11.17 28.38 9.87
N GLN A 75 10.59 28.91 10.95
CA GLN A 75 9.24 28.55 11.37
C GLN A 75 8.17 28.93 10.33
N VAL A 76 8.28 30.12 9.71
CA VAL A 76 7.37 30.55 8.63
C VAL A 76 7.51 29.63 7.41
N ASN A 77 8.73 29.32 6.99
CA ASN A 77 8.96 28.44 5.84
C ASN A 77 8.42 27.03 6.07
N VAL A 78 8.63 26.46 7.25
CA VAL A 78 8.08 25.14 7.63
C VAL A 78 6.55 25.18 7.67
N ALA A 79 5.96 26.23 8.26
CA ALA A 79 4.51 26.38 8.33
C ALA A 79 3.88 26.47 6.93
N LEU A 80 4.46 27.27 6.02
CA LEU A 80 4.03 27.36 4.63
C LEU A 80 4.16 26.01 3.92
N GLN A 81 5.30 25.34 4.06
CA GLN A 81 5.54 24.05 3.43
C GLN A 81 4.52 22.98 3.87
N VAL A 82 4.21 22.90 5.17
CA VAL A 82 3.21 21.96 5.69
C VAL A 82 1.81 22.34 5.23
N ALA A 83 1.46 23.64 5.21
CA ALA A 83 0.17 24.11 4.73
C ALA A 83 -0.04 23.79 3.23
N GLU A 84 0.97 24.00 2.40
CA GLU A 84 0.96 23.65 0.97
C GLU A 84 0.83 22.14 0.77
N GLN A 85 1.61 21.32 1.49
CA GLN A 85 1.48 19.86 1.42
C GLN A 85 0.09 19.37 1.80
N MET A 86 -0.53 20.01 2.82
CA MET A 86 -1.89 19.67 3.22
C MET A 86 -2.93 20.12 2.19
N ALA A 87 -2.77 21.31 1.61
CA ALA A 87 -3.64 21.78 0.54
C ALA A 87 -3.54 20.89 -0.70
N ASP A 88 -2.33 20.55 -1.14
CA ASP A 88 -2.08 19.67 -2.28
C ASP A 88 -2.76 18.31 -2.09
N PHE A 89 -2.63 17.72 -0.89
CA PHE A 89 -3.28 16.46 -0.57
C PHE A 89 -4.81 16.56 -0.59
N LEU A 90 -5.38 17.56 0.09
CA LEU A 90 -6.83 17.70 0.22
C LEU A 90 -7.53 18.11 -1.08
N VAL A 91 -6.85 18.87 -1.94
CA VAL A 91 -7.42 19.39 -3.19
C VAL A 91 -7.13 18.48 -4.38
N SER A 92 -5.88 18.02 -4.52
CA SER A 92 -5.42 17.28 -5.71
C SER A 92 -5.09 15.81 -5.44
N GLY A 93 -4.94 15.43 -4.17
CA GLY A 93 -4.41 14.11 -3.78
C GLY A 93 -2.89 14.01 -3.87
N GLY A 94 -2.18 15.11 -4.12
CA GLY A 94 -0.72 15.16 -4.15
C GLY A 94 -0.12 14.92 -2.77
N VAL A 95 0.89 14.06 -2.69
CA VAL A 95 1.61 13.71 -1.48
C VAL A 95 3.10 13.81 -1.73
N THR A 96 3.75 14.78 -1.08
CA THR A 96 5.21 14.93 -1.09
C THR A 96 5.75 14.88 0.33
N ASN A 97 7.00 14.42 0.49
CA ASN A 97 7.68 14.29 1.78
C ASN A 97 6.94 13.47 2.85
N ALA A 98 5.99 12.61 2.46
CA ALA A 98 5.36 11.70 3.39
C ALA A 98 6.37 10.65 3.87
N LEU A 99 6.40 10.44 5.18
CA LEU A 99 7.32 9.50 5.82
C LEU A 99 6.87 8.04 5.67
N ASN A 100 5.56 7.83 5.51
CA ASN A 100 4.90 6.54 5.66
C ASN A 100 4.12 6.10 4.42
N MET A 101 4.11 6.88 3.34
CA MET A 101 3.46 6.49 2.09
C MET A 101 4.28 6.91 0.87
N PRO A 102 4.11 6.23 -0.28
CA PRO A 102 4.78 6.60 -1.51
C PRO A 102 4.46 8.05 -1.89
N SER A 103 5.48 8.77 -2.35
CA SER A 103 5.30 10.10 -2.93
C SER A 103 4.46 10.02 -4.19
N LEU A 104 3.50 10.93 -4.31
CA LEU A 104 2.60 11.07 -5.43
C LEU A 104 2.55 12.55 -5.80
N SER A 105 3.19 12.97 -6.89
CA SER A 105 3.12 14.39 -7.27
C SER A 105 1.71 14.79 -7.69
N ALA A 106 1.37 16.09 -7.62
CA ALA A 106 0.09 16.61 -8.09
C ALA A 106 -0.16 16.34 -9.59
N GLU A 107 0.90 16.20 -10.39
CA GLU A 107 0.78 15.84 -11.81
C GLU A 107 0.50 14.34 -12.02
N GLU A 108 1.07 13.48 -11.17
CA GLU A 108 0.88 12.04 -11.24
C GLU A 108 -0.44 11.59 -10.60
N ALA A 109 -0.93 12.28 -9.58
CA ALA A 109 -2.13 11.90 -8.83
C ALA A 109 -3.36 11.64 -9.73
N PRO A 110 -3.72 12.51 -10.69
CA PRO A 110 -4.84 12.25 -11.61
C PRO A 110 -4.60 11.05 -12.52
N LYS A 111 -3.35 10.84 -12.95
CA LYS A 111 -2.97 9.73 -13.84
C LYS A 111 -3.03 8.38 -13.12
N LEU A 112 -2.62 8.34 -11.85
CA LEU A 112 -2.56 7.13 -11.02
C LEU A 112 -3.90 6.80 -10.34
N LYS A 113 -4.77 7.77 -10.10
CA LYS A 113 -6.08 7.59 -9.46
C LYS A 113 -6.89 6.40 -10.03
N PRO A 114 -7.10 6.26 -11.35
CA PRO A 114 -7.86 5.12 -11.87
C PRO A 114 -7.14 3.78 -11.68
N TYR A 115 -5.80 3.76 -11.73
CA TYR A 115 -5.01 2.56 -11.46
C TYR A 115 -5.06 2.13 -10.00
N MET A 116 -5.02 3.08 -9.08
CA MET A 116 -5.16 2.82 -7.65
C MET A 116 -6.56 2.26 -7.34
N ALA A 117 -7.62 2.82 -7.93
CA ALA A 117 -8.98 2.30 -7.77
C ALA A 117 -9.13 0.87 -8.33
N LEU A 118 -8.53 0.58 -9.49
CA LEU A 118 -8.47 -0.77 -10.03
C LEU A 118 -7.70 -1.72 -9.10
N ALA A 119 -6.49 -1.33 -8.69
CA ALA A 119 -5.62 -2.11 -7.83
C ALA A 119 -6.26 -2.44 -6.48
N GLU A 120 -6.95 -1.48 -5.86
CA GLU A 120 -7.72 -1.71 -4.64
C GLU A 120 -8.81 -2.75 -4.84
N LYS A 121 -9.58 -2.67 -5.93
CA LYS A 121 -10.62 -3.66 -6.26
C LYS A 121 -10.02 -5.06 -6.52
N LEU A 122 -8.90 -5.15 -7.23
CA LEU A 122 -8.18 -6.43 -7.42
C LEU A 122 -7.67 -6.99 -6.10
N GLY A 123 -7.11 -6.13 -5.24
CA GLY A 123 -6.71 -6.47 -3.88
C GLY A 123 -7.86 -7.02 -3.05
N LYS A 124 -9.01 -6.31 -3.01
CA LYS A 124 -10.24 -6.73 -2.33
C LYS A 124 -10.73 -8.08 -2.86
N LEU A 125 -10.72 -8.29 -4.18
CA LEU A 125 -11.14 -9.55 -4.80
C LEU A 125 -10.24 -10.71 -4.35
N VAL A 126 -8.92 -10.54 -4.41
CA VAL A 126 -7.97 -11.57 -3.97
C VAL A 126 -8.09 -11.82 -2.47
N GLY A 127 -8.19 -10.77 -1.65
CA GLY A 127 -8.28 -10.91 -0.19
C GLY A 127 -9.57 -11.60 0.21
N GLN A 128 -10.66 -11.29 -0.49
CA GLN A 128 -11.93 -11.97 -0.26
C GLN A 128 -11.86 -13.41 -0.70
N LEU A 129 -11.24 -13.76 -1.83
CA LEU A 129 -11.23 -15.13 -2.38
C LEU A 129 -10.17 -16.06 -1.76
N ALA A 130 -9.02 -15.53 -1.37
CA ALA A 130 -7.93 -16.31 -0.78
C ALA A 130 -8.25 -16.68 0.68
N HIS A 131 -8.34 -17.97 0.96
CA HIS A 131 -8.60 -18.51 2.29
C HIS A 131 -7.35 -19.06 3.00
N ASP A 132 -6.21 -19.07 2.30
CA ASP A 132 -4.97 -19.63 2.80
C ASP A 132 -4.07 -18.53 3.39
N ASN A 133 -3.12 -18.94 4.23
CA ASN A 133 -2.01 -18.08 4.65
C ASN A 133 -1.15 -17.72 3.42
N LEU A 134 -1.43 -16.56 2.84
CA LEU A 134 -0.68 -16.02 1.71
C LEU A 134 0.76 -15.71 2.14
N THR A 135 1.73 -16.30 1.44
CA THR A 135 3.16 -16.08 1.71
C THR A 135 3.80 -15.14 0.70
N LYS A 136 3.23 -15.04 -0.51
CA LYS A 136 3.77 -14.23 -1.61
C LYS A 136 2.64 -13.53 -2.34
N ILE A 137 2.91 -12.31 -2.76
CA ILE A 137 2.09 -11.55 -3.70
C ILE A 137 2.99 -10.90 -4.75
N ALA A 138 2.62 -11.03 -6.01
CA ALA A 138 3.24 -10.31 -7.11
C ALA A 138 2.22 -9.36 -7.73
N ILE A 139 2.59 -8.10 -7.86
CA ILE A 139 1.82 -7.06 -8.54
C ILE A 139 2.55 -6.76 -9.85
N GLU A 140 1.94 -7.14 -10.96
CA GLU A 140 2.49 -6.97 -12.30
C GLU A 140 1.76 -5.86 -13.02
N VAL A 141 2.52 -4.97 -13.66
CA VAL A 141 1.98 -3.89 -14.50
C VAL A 141 2.50 -4.03 -15.93
N GLU A 142 1.60 -3.86 -16.91
CA GLU A 142 1.92 -3.92 -18.33
C GLU A 142 1.38 -2.69 -19.08
N GLY A 143 2.00 -2.36 -20.22
CA GLY A 143 1.56 -1.26 -21.09
C GLY A 143 1.64 0.11 -20.41
N ALA A 144 0.56 0.91 -20.48
CA ALA A 144 0.56 2.25 -19.92
C ALA A 144 0.80 2.29 -18.39
N ALA A 145 0.36 1.26 -17.64
CA ALA A 145 0.63 1.15 -16.21
C ALA A 145 2.13 0.97 -15.91
N ALA A 146 2.86 0.29 -16.81
CA ALA A 146 4.29 0.08 -16.70
C ALA A 146 5.11 1.36 -16.88
N GLN A 147 4.52 2.48 -17.30
CA GLN A 147 5.19 3.78 -17.41
C GLN A 147 4.96 4.68 -16.18
N LEU A 148 4.12 4.25 -15.22
CA LEU A 148 3.78 5.03 -14.02
C LEU A 148 4.62 4.61 -12.81
N ASN A 149 4.54 5.40 -11.74
CA ASN A 149 5.08 4.99 -10.44
C ASN A 149 4.23 3.82 -9.88
N GLN A 150 4.86 2.66 -9.71
CA GLN A 150 4.18 1.42 -9.31
C GLN A 150 3.87 1.37 -7.81
N LYS A 151 4.59 2.11 -6.97
CA LYS A 151 4.43 2.02 -5.50
C LYS A 151 3.01 2.37 -5.01
N PRO A 152 2.34 3.42 -5.50
CA PRO A 152 0.94 3.69 -5.16
C PRO A 152 -0.02 2.58 -5.61
N ILE A 153 0.25 1.92 -6.75
CA ILE A 153 -0.56 0.80 -7.25
C ILE A 153 -0.38 -0.40 -6.32
N THR A 154 0.85 -0.74 -5.95
CA THR A 154 1.16 -1.81 -4.99
C THR A 154 0.48 -1.55 -3.65
N ALA A 155 0.61 -0.35 -3.09
CA ALA A 155 -0.03 0.00 -1.83
C ALA A 155 -1.57 -0.14 -1.90
N ALA A 156 -2.19 0.10 -3.06
CA ALA A 156 -3.63 -0.06 -3.28
C ALA A 156 -4.05 -1.52 -3.31
N VAL A 157 -3.28 -2.37 -4.00
CA VAL A 157 -3.49 -3.81 -3.94
C VAL A 157 -3.42 -4.31 -2.50
N LEU A 158 -2.38 -3.90 -1.76
CA LEU A 158 -2.19 -4.34 -0.37
C LEU A 158 -3.28 -3.81 0.55
N ALA A 159 -3.72 -2.55 0.40
CA ALA A 159 -4.82 -2.00 1.18
C ALA A 159 -6.13 -2.77 0.93
N GLY A 160 -6.47 -3.03 -0.34
CA GLY A 160 -7.64 -3.82 -0.70
C GLY A 160 -7.56 -5.25 -0.15
N LEU A 161 -6.41 -5.91 -0.30
CA LEU A 161 -6.17 -7.26 0.22
C LEU A 161 -6.29 -7.32 1.74
N MET A 162 -5.68 -6.36 2.44
CA MET A 162 -5.58 -6.35 3.90
C MET A 162 -6.87 -5.86 4.58
N SER A 163 -7.74 -5.14 3.87
CA SER A 163 -9.04 -4.66 4.39
C SER A 163 -9.93 -5.78 4.92
N GLN A 164 -9.77 -7.02 4.41
CA GLN A 164 -10.49 -8.20 4.90
C GLN A 164 -10.12 -8.60 6.34
N TYR A 165 -9.01 -8.10 6.87
CA TYR A 165 -8.54 -8.43 8.20
C TYR A 165 -8.76 -7.31 9.23
N SER A 166 -8.88 -6.05 8.79
CA SER A 166 -9.10 -4.91 9.69
C SER A 166 -9.58 -3.67 8.93
N ASP A 167 -10.56 -2.98 9.52
CA ASP A 167 -11.08 -1.69 9.02
C ASP A 167 -10.08 -0.53 9.17
N THR A 168 -8.99 -0.72 9.92
CA THR A 168 -7.95 0.31 10.13
C THR A 168 -6.92 0.36 9.01
N VAL A 169 -7.00 -0.58 8.06
CA VAL A 169 -6.08 -0.70 6.94
C VAL A 169 -6.32 0.44 5.94
N ASN A 170 -5.23 1.04 5.48
CA ASN A 170 -5.23 2.04 4.43
C ASN A 170 -3.93 1.96 3.61
N MET A 171 -3.83 2.81 2.59
CA MET A 171 -2.68 2.89 1.69
C MET A 171 -1.33 3.12 2.37
N VAL A 172 -1.35 3.69 3.57
CA VAL A 172 -0.16 4.08 4.33
C VAL A 172 0.37 2.90 5.15
N ASN A 173 -0.51 2.23 5.89
CA ASN A 173 -0.10 1.14 6.78
C ASN A 173 -0.11 -0.25 6.11
N ALA A 174 -0.83 -0.44 5.00
CA ALA A 174 -0.97 -1.75 4.36
C ALA A 174 0.37 -2.40 3.96
N PRO A 175 1.35 -1.68 3.38
CA PRO A 175 2.65 -2.27 3.07
C PRO A 175 3.40 -2.76 4.30
N PHE A 176 3.31 -2.02 5.41
CA PHE A 176 3.93 -2.40 6.68
C PHE A 176 3.25 -3.64 7.28
N LEU A 177 1.91 -3.64 7.34
CA LEU A 177 1.12 -4.75 7.87
C LEU A 177 1.30 -6.03 7.06
N ALA A 178 1.39 -5.92 5.72
CA ALA A 178 1.69 -7.05 4.85
C ALA A 178 3.05 -7.68 5.19
N LYS A 179 4.07 -6.85 5.40
CA LYS A 179 5.42 -7.30 5.78
C LYS A 179 5.45 -7.92 7.17
N GLU A 180 4.74 -7.35 8.13
CA GLU A 180 4.62 -7.88 9.50
C GLU A 180 3.96 -9.27 9.51
N ARG A 181 3.03 -9.51 8.59
CA ARG A 181 2.42 -10.84 8.35
C ARG A 181 3.30 -11.79 7.55
N GLY A 182 4.52 -11.40 7.19
CA GLY A 182 5.47 -12.24 6.45
C GLY A 182 5.17 -12.37 4.96
N LEU A 183 4.37 -11.47 4.37
CA LEU A 183 4.08 -11.48 2.94
C LEU A 183 5.28 -10.94 2.14
N ASP A 184 5.83 -11.77 1.26
CA ASP A 184 6.83 -11.36 0.25
C ASP A 184 6.12 -10.63 -0.89
N VAL A 185 6.27 -9.31 -0.93
CA VAL A 185 5.65 -8.42 -1.94
C VAL A 185 6.63 -8.18 -3.08
N ARG A 186 6.23 -8.56 -4.29
CA ARG A 186 7.00 -8.37 -5.52
C ARG A 186 6.32 -7.40 -6.46
N GLU A 187 7.10 -6.47 -6.98
CA GLU A 187 6.69 -5.55 -8.03
C GLU A 187 7.33 -6.01 -9.34
N VAL A 188 6.50 -6.29 -10.34
CA VAL A 188 6.94 -6.73 -11.67
C VAL A 188 6.45 -5.72 -12.70
N ARG A 189 7.31 -5.38 -13.65
CA ARG A 189 7.01 -4.47 -14.74
C ARG A 189 7.34 -5.15 -16.06
N HIS A 190 6.36 -5.21 -16.96
CA HIS A 190 6.57 -5.73 -18.31
C HIS A 190 6.47 -4.58 -19.32
N ASP A 191 7.52 -4.38 -20.11
CA ASP A 191 7.59 -3.38 -21.19
C ASP A 191 7.13 -3.94 -22.54
N ARG A 192 6.22 -4.91 -22.51
CA ARG A 192 5.68 -5.57 -23.71
C ARG A 192 4.31 -5.01 -24.07
N GLU A 193 4.01 -5.00 -25.37
CA GLU A 193 2.65 -4.80 -25.84
C GLU A 193 1.85 -6.10 -25.63
N GLY A 194 0.78 -6.00 -24.84
CA GLY A 194 -0.17 -7.10 -24.59
C GLY A 194 -1.49 -6.88 -25.32
N GLU A 195 -2.47 -7.75 -25.05
CA GLU A 195 -3.84 -7.64 -25.61
C GLU A 195 -4.56 -6.36 -25.17
N TYR A 196 -4.17 -5.82 -24.00
CA TYR A 196 -4.71 -4.59 -23.44
C TYR A 196 -3.66 -3.47 -23.47
N ARG A 197 -4.11 -2.25 -23.74
CA ARG A 197 -3.27 -1.03 -23.66
C ARG A 197 -2.62 -0.85 -22.29
N THR A 198 -3.27 -1.34 -21.25
CA THR A 198 -2.80 -1.28 -19.87
C THR A 198 -3.33 -2.49 -19.11
N LEU A 199 -2.53 -3.06 -18.21
CA LEU A 199 -2.95 -4.20 -17.40
C LEU A 199 -2.34 -4.10 -16.01
N VAL A 200 -3.13 -4.44 -14.99
CA VAL A 200 -2.66 -4.71 -13.63
C VAL A 200 -3.04 -6.14 -13.29
N ARG A 201 -2.07 -6.94 -12.90
CA ARG A 201 -2.26 -8.33 -12.48
C ARG A 201 -1.78 -8.49 -11.04
N VAL A 202 -2.58 -9.20 -10.25
CA VAL A 202 -2.25 -9.55 -8.87
C VAL A 202 -2.20 -11.06 -8.78
N THR A 203 -1.03 -11.60 -8.49
CA THR A 203 -0.78 -13.03 -8.37
C THR A 203 -0.43 -13.35 -6.92
N VAL A 204 -1.11 -14.32 -6.32
CA VAL A 204 -0.83 -14.80 -4.97
C VAL A 204 -0.50 -16.29 -4.98
N SER A 205 0.43 -16.70 -4.11
CA SER A 205 0.74 -18.11 -3.89
C SER A 205 -0.15 -18.67 -2.80
N THR A 206 -0.95 -19.69 -3.13
CA THR A 206 -1.78 -20.43 -2.17
C THR A 206 -1.29 -21.88 -2.03
N SER A 207 -1.88 -22.64 -1.10
CA SER A 207 -1.53 -24.07 -0.93
C SER A 207 -1.85 -24.92 -2.16
N GLN A 208 -2.76 -24.43 -3.03
CA GLN A 208 -3.20 -25.09 -4.26
C GLN A 208 -2.46 -24.60 -5.52
N GLY A 209 -1.41 -23.80 -5.35
CA GLY A 209 -0.65 -23.20 -6.44
C GLY A 209 -0.90 -21.70 -6.60
N GLU A 210 -0.39 -21.14 -7.69
CA GLU A 210 -0.55 -19.72 -7.98
C GLU A 210 -1.96 -19.39 -8.47
N ARG A 211 -2.49 -18.28 -7.98
CA ARG A 211 -3.81 -17.76 -8.31
C ARG A 211 -3.65 -16.29 -8.69
N SER A 212 -4.09 -15.93 -9.88
CA SER A 212 -3.98 -14.57 -10.40
C SER A 212 -5.34 -13.96 -10.72
N VAL A 213 -5.46 -12.65 -10.56
CA VAL A 213 -6.55 -11.85 -11.13
C VAL A 213 -5.93 -10.73 -11.96
N ALA A 214 -6.59 -10.33 -13.04
CA ALA A 214 -6.12 -9.22 -13.86
C ALA A 214 -7.26 -8.29 -14.24
N GLY A 215 -6.93 -7.00 -14.30
CA GLY A 215 -7.85 -5.97 -14.71
C GLY A 215 -7.18 -4.92 -15.58
N THR A 216 -8.01 -4.16 -16.27
CA THR A 216 -7.61 -3.06 -17.16
C THR A 216 -8.50 -1.84 -16.90
N LEU A 217 -8.21 -0.75 -17.60
CA LEU A 217 -8.99 0.48 -17.57
C LEU A 217 -9.67 0.68 -18.93
N PHE A 218 -11.00 0.72 -18.95
CA PHE A 218 -11.78 1.00 -20.16
C PHE A 218 -12.12 2.49 -20.29
N GLY A 219 -12.19 2.96 -21.54
CA GLY A 219 -12.65 4.31 -21.88
C GLY A 219 -11.97 5.40 -21.06
N ASN A 220 -12.76 6.07 -20.21
CA ASN A 220 -12.35 7.20 -19.37
C ASN A 220 -11.63 6.79 -18.07
N GLY A 221 -11.08 5.58 -17.98
CA GLY A 221 -10.36 5.10 -16.79
C GLY A 221 -11.21 4.28 -15.83
N GLN A 222 -12.31 3.67 -16.29
CA GLN A 222 -13.15 2.81 -15.45
C GLN A 222 -12.48 1.44 -15.24
N PRO A 223 -12.34 0.97 -13.98
CA PRO A 223 -11.80 -0.35 -13.68
C PRO A 223 -12.65 -1.47 -14.27
N ARG A 224 -12.00 -2.44 -14.92
CA ARG A 224 -12.65 -3.64 -15.45
C ARG A 224 -11.82 -4.87 -15.08
N LEU A 225 -12.43 -5.87 -14.45
CA LEU A 225 -11.83 -7.20 -14.33
C LEU A 225 -11.85 -7.84 -15.73
N VAL A 226 -10.74 -8.47 -16.13
CA VAL A 226 -10.63 -9.18 -17.42
C VAL A 226 -10.24 -10.65 -17.25
N GLU A 227 -9.69 -11.04 -16.09
CA GLU A 227 -9.28 -12.40 -15.81
C GLU A 227 -9.39 -12.74 -14.33
N ILE A 228 -9.86 -13.94 -14.02
CA ILE A 228 -9.85 -14.54 -12.68
C ILE A 228 -9.36 -15.98 -12.75
N PHE A 229 -8.25 -16.28 -12.09
CA PHE A 229 -7.62 -17.61 -11.99
C PHE A 229 -7.42 -18.29 -13.35
N GLY A 230 -6.98 -17.53 -14.36
CA GLY A 230 -6.76 -17.99 -15.73
C GLY A 230 -8.04 -18.19 -16.54
N ILE A 231 -9.18 -17.67 -16.08
CA ILE A 231 -10.44 -17.64 -16.85
C ILE A 231 -10.71 -16.20 -17.26
N GLY A 232 -10.83 -15.96 -18.57
CA GLY A 232 -11.22 -14.66 -19.10
C GLY A 232 -12.66 -14.33 -18.71
N ILE A 233 -12.85 -13.17 -18.09
CA ILE A 233 -14.16 -12.68 -17.67
C ILE A 233 -14.14 -11.15 -17.63
N GLU A 234 -15.11 -10.51 -18.28
CA GLU A 234 -15.22 -9.05 -18.27
C GLU A 234 -16.29 -8.61 -17.29
N ALA A 235 -15.91 -8.03 -16.15
CA ALA A 235 -16.86 -7.64 -15.10
C ALA A 235 -16.48 -6.33 -14.41
N ASP A 236 -17.49 -5.53 -14.06
CA ASP A 236 -17.33 -4.47 -13.06
C ASP A 236 -17.25 -5.10 -11.67
N LEU A 237 -16.37 -4.57 -10.81
CA LEU A 237 -16.26 -4.98 -9.41
C LEU A 237 -16.87 -3.89 -8.54
N ASP A 238 -18.15 -4.01 -8.19
CA ASP A 238 -18.86 -3.00 -7.42
C ASP A 238 -20.01 -3.60 -6.60
N GLY A 239 -20.37 -2.95 -5.50
CA GLY A 239 -21.50 -3.34 -4.66
C GLY A 239 -21.40 -4.76 -4.07
N ASP A 240 -22.56 -5.40 -3.93
CA ASP A 240 -22.69 -6.79 -3.51
C ASP A 240 -22.61 -7.71 -4.73
N MET A 241 -21.73 -8.70 -4.68
CA MET A 241 -21.51 -9.63 -5.77
C MET A 241 -21.55 -11.08 -5.30
N LEU A 242 -21.85 -12.00 -6.21
CA LEU A 242 -21.79 -13.44 -5.98
C LEU A 242 -20.81 -14.08 -6.94
N TYR A 243 -19.79 -14.73 -6.38
CA TYR A 243 -18.81 -15.54 -7.10
C TYR A 243 -19.17 -17.01 -7.00
N ILE A 244 -19.26 -17.69 -8.15
CA ILE A 244 -19.56 -19.11 -8.21
C ILE A 244 -18.58 -19.80 -9.15
N VAL A 245 -17.99 -20.90 -8.69
CA VAL A 245 -17.26 -21.84 -9.53
C VAL A 245 -18.18 -23.03 -9.78
N ASN A 246 -18.37 -23.39 -11.05
CA ASN A 246 -19.22 -24.50 -11.43
C ASN A 246 -18.60 -25.35 -12.55
N SER A 247 -19.15 -26.54 -12.75
CA SER A 247 -18.96 -27.31 -13.98
C SER A 247 -19.96 -26.83 -15.04
N ASP A 248 -19.48 -26.54 -16.24
CA ASP A 248 -20.27 -26.03 -17.37
C ASP A 248 -21.22 -27.13 -17.89
N ALA A 249 -22.41 -27.20 -17.29
CA ALA A 249 -23.43 -28.21 -17.59
C ALA A 249 -24.81 -27.59 -17.81
N PRO A 250 -25.65 -28.18 -18.67
CA PRO A 250 -26.99 -27.68 -18.94
C PRO A 250 -27.83 -27.45 -17.66
N GLY A 251 -28.58 -26.35 -17.68
CA GLY A 251 -29.51 -25.97 -16.60
C GLY A 251 -28.87 -25.26 -15.40
N PHE A 252 -27.54 -25.13 -15.32
CA PHE A 252 -26.88 -24.42 -14.22
C PHE A 252 -27.38 -22.98 -14.07
N ILE A 253 -27.38 -22.22 -15.16
CA ILE A 253 -27.82 -20.81 -15.18
C ILE A 253 -29.29 -20.69 -14.72
N GLY A 254 -30.15 -21.58 -15.20
CA GLY A 254 -31.56 -21.60 -14.80
C GLY A 254 -31.74 -21.85 -13.31
N ARG A 255 -31.01 -22.83 -12.74
CA ARG A 255 -31.08 -23.14 -11.30
C ARG A 255 -30.66 -21.96 -10.42
N ILE A 256 -29.58 -21.27 -10.78
CA ILE A 256 -29.12 -20.07 -10.04
C ILE A 256 -30.13 -18.94 -10.16
N GLY A 257 -30.64 -18.67 -11.37
CA GLY A 257 -31.63 -17.63 -11.58
C GLY A 257 -32.93 -17.89 -10.81
N THR A 258 -33.42 -19.14 -10.82
CA THR A 258 -34.60 -19.54 -10.04
C THR A 258 -34.36 -19.38 -8.54
N LEU A 259 -33.24 -19.87 -8.02
CA LEU A 259 -32.91 -19.75 -6.59
C LEU A 259 -32.91 -18.28 -6.13
N LEU A 260 -32.25 -17.39 -6.88
CA LEU A 260 -32.20 -15.97 -6.53
C LEU A 260 -33.58 -15.31 -6.67
N GLY A 261 -34.34 -15.64 -7.71
CA GLY A 261 -35.69 -15.12 -7.94
C GLY A 261 -36.70 -15.54 -6.87
N GLU A 262 -36.68 -16.80 -6.44
CA GLU A 262 -37.54 -17.31 -5.34
C GLU A 262 -37.26 -16.61 -4.02
N ASN A 263 -36.02 -16.16 -3.81
CA ASN A 263 -35.61 -15.39 -2.64
C ASN A 263 -35.70 -13.86 -2.87
N SER A 264 -36.32 -13.41 -3.96
CA SER A 264 -36.49 -11.99 -4.31
C SER A 264 -35.17 -11.19 -4.40
N ILE A 265 -34.10 -11.83 -4.85
CA ILE A 265 -32.79 -11.20 -5.07
C ILE A 265 -32.64 -10.88 -6.56
N ASN A 266 -32.58 -9.58 -6.88
CA ASN A 266 -32.38 -9.13 -8.26
C ASN A 266 -30.91 -9.27 -8.69
N ILE A 267 -30.70 -9.62 -9.96
CA ILE A 267 -29.38 -9.71 -10.61
C ILE A 267 -29.20 -8.46 -11.47
N GLY A 268 -28.24 -7.61 -11.11
CA GLY A 268 -27.91 -6.41 -11.89
C GLY A 268 -27.07 -6.74 -13.12
N THR A 269 -26.04 -7.56 -12.98
CA THR A 269 -25.19 -8.02 -14.08
C THR A 269 -24.85 -9.50 -13.96
N PHE A 270 -24.57 -10.12 -15.10
CA PHE A 270 -24.27 -11.54 -15.20
C PHE A 270 -23.05 -11.75 -16.09
N HIS A 271 -21.95 -12.23 -15.51
CA HIS A 271 -20.68 -12.44 -16.21
C HIS A 271 -20.24 -13.89 -16.07
N LEU A 272 -20.08 -14.59 -17.20
CA LEU A 272 -19.67 -15.99 -17.24
C LEU A 272 -18.36 -16.11 -18.03
N GLY A 273 -17.35 -16.68 -17.40
CA GLY A 273 -16.12 -17.12 -18.04
C GLY A 273 -16.00 -18.64 -17.95
N ARG A 274 -15.42 -19.27 -18.96
CA ARG A 274 -15.10 -20.71 -18.93
C ARG A 274 -13.73 -20.96 -19.50
N ARG A 275 -13.02 -21.94 -18.95
CA ARG A 275 -11.69 -22.32 -19.45
C ARG A 275 -11.80 -23.08 -20.77
N GLU A 276 -12.66 -24.09 -20.79
CA GLU A 276 -12.98 -24.93 -21.95
C GLU A 276 -14.45 -25.32 -21.92
N ALA A 277 -15.04 -25.67 -23.06
CA ALA A 277 -16.43 -26.10 -23.13
C ALA A 277 -16.64 -27.40 -22.32
N GLY A 278 -17.63 -27.39 -21.42
CA GLY A 278 -17.91 -28.54 -20.53
C GLY A 278 -16.96 -28.67 -19.33
N GLY A 279 -16.01 -27.74 -19.18
CA GLY A 279 -15.02 -27.72 -18.10
C GLY A 279 -15.45 -26.90 -16.89
N GLU A 280 -14.47 -26.31 -16.21
CA GLU A 280 -14.69 -25.36 -15.11
C GLU A 280 -15.08 -23.98 -15.66
N ALA A 281 -16.11 -23.39 -15.05
CA ALA A 281 -16.60 -22.06 -15.33
C ALA A 281 -16.67 -21.23 -14.04
N VAL A 282 -16.53 -19.92 -14.23
CA VAL A 282 -16.68 -18.90 -13.19
C VAL A 282 -17.84 -18.00 -13.57
N LEU A 283 -18.77 -17.85 -12.64
CA LEU A 283 -19.88 -16.92 -12.71
C LEU A 283 -19.65 -15.80 -11.68
N LEU A 284 -19.74 -14.56 -12.14
CA LEU A 284 -19.80 -13.35 -11.31
C LEU A 284 -21.12 -12.65 -11.55
N LEU A 285 -21.89 -12.46 -10.48
CA LEU A 285 -23.15 -11.71 -10.49
C LEU A 285 -22.99 -10.42 -9.69
N SER A 286 -23.44 -9.30 -10.22
CA SER A 286 -23.76 -8.13 -9.39
C SER A 286 -25.18 -8.27 -8.89
N LEU A 287 -25.40 -7.97 -7.62
CA LEU A 287 -26.69 -8.10 -6.95
C LEU A 287 -27.08 -6.77 -6.32
N ASP A 288 -28.39 -6.50 -6.27
CA ASP A 288 -28.90 -5.25 -5.69
C ASP A 288 -28.87 -5.25 -4.16
N ASN A 289 -28.77 -6.43 -3.54
CA ASN A 289 -28.78 -6.62 -2.09
C ASN A 289 -27.81 -7.74 -1.67
N PRO A 290 -27.31 -7.72 -0.42
CA PRO A 290 -26.49 -8.81 0.12
C PRO A 290 -27.23 -10.14 0.11
N VAL A 291 -26.52 -11.23 -0.18
CA VAL A 291 -27.10 -12.58 -0.18
C VAL A 291 -27.18 -13.13 1.25
N PRO A 292 -28.37 -13.50 1.75
CA PRO A 292 -28.52 -14.17 3.03
C PRO A 292 -27.74 -15.49 3.12
N GLN A 293 -27.28 -15.86 4.33
CA GLN A 293 -26.44 -17.05 4.51
C GLN A 293 -27.15 -18.37 4.16
N ASP A 294 -28.45 -18.45 4.37
CA ASP A 294 -29.29 -19.58 3.98
C ASP A 294 -29.37 -19.74 2.46
N VAL A 295 -29.49 -18.63 1.72
CA VAL A 295 -29.46 -18.65 0.24
C VAL A 295 -28.08 -19.05 -0.29
N LEU A 296 -27.00 -18.59 0.36
CA LEU A 296 -25.64 -19.05 0.01
C LEU A 296 -25.47 -20.56 0.19
N LYS A 297 -26.02 -21.14 1.26
CA LYS A 297 -26.00 -22.59 1.48
C LYS A 297 -26.79 -23.34 0.41
N GLN A 298 -28.00 -22.87 0.08
CA GLN A 298 -28.80 -23.44 -1.00
C GLN A 298 -28.05 -23.39 -2.34
N ALA A 299 -27.33 -22.29 -2.61
CA ALA A 299 -26.51 -22.16 -3.83
C ALA A 299 -25.37 -23.18 -3.87
N CYS A 300 -24.71 -23.47 -2.73
CA CYS A 300 -23.69 -24.52 -2.64
C CYS A 300 -24.24 -25.92 -2.95
N ASP A 301 -25.49 -26.19 -2.58
CA ASP A 301 -26.14 -27.50 -2.76
C ASP A 301 -26.65 -27.73 -4.19
N LEU A 302 -26.63 -26.70 -5.06
CA LEU A 302 -27.06 -26.83 -6.44
C LEU A 302 -26.15 -27.75 -7.25
N GLN A 303 -26.77 -28.58 -8.08
CA GLN A 303 -26.05 -29.50 -8.96
C GLN A 303 -25.06 -28.74 -9.88
N GLY A 304 -23.79 -29.15 -9.80
CA GLY A 304 -22.70 -28.62 -10.62
C GLY A 304 -21.94 -27.45 -10.00
N VAL A 305 -22.37 -26.94 -8.84
CA VAL A 305 -21.64 -25.92 -8.08
C VAL A 305 -20.49 -26.56 -7.32
N ARG A 306 -19.32 -25.91 -7.35
CA ARG A 306 -18.11 -26.29 -6.60
C ARG A 306 -17.85 -25.35 -5.44
N THR A 307 -18.00 -24.05 -5.69
CA THR A 307 -17.72 -22.99 -4.72
C THR A 307 -18.72 -21.86 -4.91
N VAL A 308 -19.23 -21.30 -3.81
CA VAL A 308 -20.02 -20.06 -3.81
C VAL A 308 -19.42 -19.12 -2.77
N LYS A 309 -19.32 -17.84 -3.12
CA LYS A 309 -18.88 -16.81 -2.18
C LYS A 309 -19.57 -15.49 -2.45
N ALA A 310 -20.14 -14.91 -1.39
CA ALA A 310 -20.53 -13.51 -1.42
C ALA A 310 -19.26 -12.64 -1.40
N LEU A 311 -19.23 -11.63 -2.25
CA LEU A 311 -18.18 -10.64 -2.35
C LEU A 311 -18.80 -9.25 -2.15
N LYS A 312 -17.99 -8.32 -1.65
CA LYS A 312 -18.37 -6.94 -1.38
C LYS A 312 -17.28 -5.97 -1.85
N PHE A 313 -17.67 -4.95 -2.58
CA PHE A 313 -16.75 -3.96 -3.17
C PHE A 313 -17.06 -2.51 -2.77
N VAL A 314 -17.57 -2.32 -1.54
CA VAL A 314 -17.84 -1.01 -0.93
C VAL A 314 -16.59 -0.39 -0.31
#